data_AF-A0A2R8RI83-F1
#
_entry.id   AF-A0A2R8RI83-F1
#
_cell.length_a   1.000
_cell.length_b   1.000
_cell.length_c   1.000
_cell.angle_alpha   90.00
_cell.angle_beta   90.00
_cell.angle_gamma   90.00
#
_symmetry.space_group_name_H-M   'P 1'
#
loop_
_entity.id
_entity.type
_entity.pdbx_description
1 polymer ?
#
loop_
_entity_poly.entity_id
_entity_poly.type
_entity_poly.pdbx_seq_one_letter_code
_entity_poly.pdbx_strand_id
1 'polypeptide(L)'
;MTEASAGEQRPPGFLERLRASTGGVIAGACLFALSLYVLFTNEGRALRIAAALDEGLSQLVCVQSDAQPELRNDGRLVHLSGDLRTAQPLHDPNYSVSVHAVKLQRQVEMYQWVEYSDSRTVEENGEKKTETTYSYNTEWRSEVISSRHFDQEVGHMNPR
;
A
#
# COMPACT_ATOMS: atom_id res chain seq x y z
N MET A 1 -6.32 14.95 64.77
CA MET A 1 -5.26 14.47 63.87
C MET A 1 -5.42 12.96 63.84
N THR A 2 -5.86 12.43 62.71
CA THR A 2 -6.44 11.09 62.57
C THR A 2 -5.33 10.09 62.21
N GLU A 3 -5.12 9.06 63.03
CA GLU A 3 -4.21 7.96 62.71
C GLU A 3 -4.85 7.05 61.66
N ALA A 4 -4.16 6.86 60.54
CA ALA A 4 -4.55 5.93 59.50
C ALA A 4 -4.08 4.51 59.87
N SER A 5 -5.04 3.59 60.01
CA SER A 5 -4.80 2.16 60.18
C SER A 5 -4.25 1.57 58.87
N ALA A 6 -3.01 1.06 58.91
CA ALA A 6 -2.43 0.29 57.82
C ALA A 6 -2.99 -1.14 57.85
N GLY A 7 -3.84 -1.46 56.87
CA GLY A 7 -4.36 -2.82 56.69
C GLY A 7 -3.29 -3.75 56.13
N GLU A 8 -2.96 -4.79 56.90
CA GLU A 8 -2.07 -5.89 56.53
C GLU A 8 -2.64 -6.64 55.30
N GLN A 9 -1.94 -6.63 54.16
CA GLN A 9 -2.28 -7.45 53.00
C GLN A 9 -1.69 -8.85 53.17
N ARG A 10 -2.54 -9.87 53.38
CA ARG A 10 -2.10 -11.28 53.46
C ARG A 10 -1.52 -11.75 52.12
N PRO A 11 -0.38 -12.47 52.12
CA PRO A 11 0.16 -13.05 50.90
C PRO A 11 -0.81 -14.12 50.35
N PRO A 12 -1.01 -14.19 49.02
CA PRO A 12 -1.94 -15.13 48.41
C PRO A 12 -1.53 -16.57 48.73
N GLY A 13 -2.52 -17.39 49.06
CA GLY A 13 -2.31 -18.75 49.55
C GLY A 13 -1.66 -19.65 48.50
N PHE A 14 -0.91 -20.67 48.95
CA PHE A 14 -0.24 -21.65 48.09
C PHE A 14 -1.21 -22.32 47.09
N LEU A 15 -2.45 -22.57 47.52
CA LEU A 15 -3.53 -23.11 46.66
C LEU A 15 -4.01 -22.11 45.60
N GLU A 16 -4.05 -20.81 45.88
CA GLU A 16 -4.38 -19.79 44.88
C GLU A 16 -3.27 -19.66 43.83
N ARG A 17 -2.00 -19.76 44.25
CA ARG A 17 -0.84 -19.78 43.35
C ARG A 17 -0.79 -21.04 42.49
N LEU A 18 -1.13 -22.21 43.05
CA LEU A 18 -1.27 -23.46 42.30
C LEU A 18 -2.46 -23.43 41.34
N ARG A 19 -3.63 -22.93 41.76
CA ARG A 19 -4.81 -22.79 40.89
C ARG A 19 -4.54 -21.81 39.73
N ALA A 20 -3.81 -20.73 39.98
CA ALA A 20 -3.35 -19.80 38.95
C ALA A 20 -2.33 -20.44 37.98
N SER A 21 -1.42 -21.28 38.49
CA SER A 21 -0.40 -21.99 37.68
C SER A 21 -0.98 -23.13 36.84
N THR A 22 -1.82 -23.99 37.43
CA THR A 22 -2.44 -25.14 36.73
C THR A 22 -3.40 -24.71 35.63
N GLY A 23 -4.11 -23.58 35.82
CA GLY A 23 -4.94 -22.99 34.76
C GLY A 23 -4.11 -22.57 33.54
N GLY A 24 -2.92 -22.01 33.77
CA GLY A 24 -1.98 -21.66 32.71
C GLY A 24 -1.44 -22.88 31.95
N VAL A 25 -1.20 -24.00 32.64
CA VAL A 25 -0.73 -25.25 32.01
C VAL A 25 -1.80 -25.85 31.09
N ILE A 26 -3.06 -25.91 31.53
CA ILE A 26 -4.16 -26.42 30.71
C ILE A 26 -4.40 -25.49 29.51
N ALA A 27 -4.43 -24.18 29.72
CA ALA A 27 -4.56 -23.21 28.65
C ALA A 27 -3.41 -23.33 27.64
N GLY A 28 -2.18 -23.51 28.11
CA GLY A 28 -1.00 -23.74 27.27
C GLY A 28 -1.09 -25.03 26.45
N ALA A 29 -1.54 -26.13 27.06
CA ALA A 29 -1.75 -27.40 26.36
C ALA A 29 -2.85 -27.29 25.28
N CYS A 30 -3.96 -26.59 25.58
CA CYS A 30 -5.01 -26.31 24.60
C CYS A 30 -4.50 -25.44 23.44
N LEU A 31 -3.75 -24.38 23.73
CA LEU A 31 -3.15 -23.52 22.71
C LEU A 31 -2.14 -24.28 21.84
N PHE A 32 -1.36 -25.18 22.42
CA PHE A 32 -0.43 -26.05 21.69
C PHE A 32 -1.16 -27.05 20.78
N ALA A 33 -2.21 -27.69 21.26
CA ALA A 33 -3.03 -28.58 20.41
C ALA A 33 -3.72 -27.79 19.28
N LEU A 34 -4.24 -26.60 19.58
CA LEU A 34 -4.84 -25.72 18.59
C LEU A 34 -3.83 -25.26 17.54
N SER A 35 -2.59 -24.93 17.93
CA SER A 35 -1.57 -24.51 16.98
C SER A 35 -1.20 -25.63 16.00
N LEU A 36 -1.08 -26.88 16.48
CA LEU A 36 -0.87 -28.04 15.61
C LEU A 36 -2.05 -28.27 14.66
N TYR A 37 -3.29 -28.13 15.13
CA TYR A 37 -4.47 -28.26 14.28
C TYR A 37 -4.51 -27.17 13.19
N VAL A 38 -4.23 -25.92 13.55
CA VAL A 38 -4.15 -24.80 12.60
C VAL A 38 -3.04 -25.03 11.59
N LEU A 39 -1.86 -25.47 12.03
CA LEU A 39 -0.73 -25.73 11.14
C LEU A 39 -1.06 -26.87 10.17
N PHE A 40 -1.57 -28.00 10.66
CA PHE A 40 -1.91 -29.15 9.83
C PHE A 40 -3.00 -28.84 8.80
N THR A 41 -4.03 -28.09 9.19
CA THR A 41 -5.08 -27.68 8.26
C THR A 41 -4.57 -26.67 7.22
N ASN A 42 -3.65 -25.78 7.60
CA ASN A 42 -3.02 -24.84 6.69
C ASN A 42 -2.11 -25.57 5.66
N GLU A 43 -1.23 -26.46 6.13
CA GLU A 43 -0.34 -27.25 5.29
C GLU A 43 -1.12 -28.21 4.38
N GLY A 44 -2.13 -28.90 4.92
CA GLY A 44 -3.00 -29.77 4.14
C GLY A 44 -3.80 -29.03 3.08
N ARG A 45 -4.12 -27.74 3.28
CA ARG A 45 -4.69 -26.90 2.21
C ARG A 45 -3.63 -26.53 1.18
N ALA A 46 -2.45 -26.10 1.62
CA ALA A 46 -1.35 -25.74 0.73
C ALA A 46 -0.94 -26.89 -0.20
N LEU A 47 -0.78 -28.11 0.34
CA LEU A 47 -0.43 -29.30 -0.44
C LEU A 47 -1.52 -29.68 -1.44
N ARG A 48 -2.80 -29.64 -1.05
CA ARG A 48 -3.90 -29.93 -1.97
C ARG A 48 -3.99 -28.94 -3.11
N ILE A 49 -3.77 -27.65 -2.84
CA ILE A 49 -3.76 -26.61 -3.88
C ILE A 49 -2.58 -26.84 -4.81
N ALA A 50 -1.39 -27.12 -4.28
CA ALA A 50 -0.21 -27.40 -5.09
C ALA A 50 -0.42 -28.61 -6.02
N ALA A 51 -0.97 -29.72 -5.49
CA ALA A 51 -1.26 -30.91 -6.28
C ALA A 51 -2.34 -30.65 -7.35
N ALA A 52 -3.42 -29.95 -7.00
CA ALA A 52 -4.47 -29.60 -7.95
C ALA A 52 -3.97 -28.66 -9.07
N LEU A 53 -3.06 -27.73 -8.73
CA LEU A 53 -2.43 -26.86 -9.72
C LEU A 53 -1.49 -27.63 -10.63
N ASP A 54 -0.70 -28.56 -10.10
CA ASP A 54 0.19 -29.42 -10.89
C ASP A 54 -0.60 -30.31 -11.85
N GLU A 55 -1.69 -30.94 -11.37
CA GLU A 55 -2.63 -31.69 -12.20
C GLU A 55 -3.23 -30.80 -13.29
N GLY A 56 -3.72 -29.61 -12.93
CA GLY A 56 -4.26 -28.64 -13.89
C GLY A 56 -3.25 -28.21 -14.95
N LEU A 57 -2.00 -27.94 -14.55
CA LEU A 57 -0.91 -27.57 -15.46
C LEU A 57 -0.50 -28.73 -16.38
N SER A 58 -0.55 -29.98 -15.90
CA SER A 58 -0.24 -31.16 -16.71
C SER A 58 -1.25 -31.38 -17.85
N GLN A 59 -2.49 -30.92 -17.66
CA GLN A 59 -3.58 -31.01 -18.65
C GLN A 59 -3.75 -29.72 -19.46
N LEU A 60 -2.92 -28.70 -19.21
CA LEU A 60 -3.03 -27.39 -19.82
C LEU A 60 -2.62 -27.44 -21.30
N VAL A 61 -3.48 -26.90 -22.15
CA VAL A 61 -3.18 -26.70 -23.57
C VAL A 61 -2.97 -25.22 -23.86
N CYS A 62 -1.78 -24.85 -24.32
CA CYS A 62 -1.52 -23.50 -24.80
C CYS A 62 -2.05 -23.33 -26.22
N VAL A 63 -2.94 -22.35 -26.43
CA VAL A 63 -3.52 -22.05 -27.74
C VAL A 63 -3.17 -20.60 -28.10
N GLN A 64 -2.89 -20.37 -29.38
CA GLN A 64 -2.62 -19.02 -29.89
C GLN A 64 -3.93 -18.22 -29.98
N SER A 65 -3.88 -16.93 -29.65
CA SER A 65 -5.05 -16.06 -29.62
C SER A 65 -5.81 -15.92 -30.97
N ASP A 66 -5.15 -16.21 -32.09
CA ASP A 66 -5.69 -16.13 -33.44
C ASP A 66 -6.19 -17.49 -33.98
N ALA A 67 -5.98 -18.58 -33.22
CA ALA A 67 -6.43 -19.90 -33.61
C ALA A 67 -7.96 -20.02 -33.48
N GLN A 68 -8.59 -20.67 -34.46
CA GLN A 68 -10.01 -21.01 -34.38
C GLN A 68 -10.26 -22.05 -33.27
N PRO A 69 -11.41 -22.02 -32.60
CA PRO A 69 -11.76 -23.02 -31.61
C PRO A 69 -11.70 -24.43 -32.20
N GLU A 70 -10.79 -25.27 -31.69
CA GLU A 70 -10.66 -26.66 -32.11
C GLU A 70 -11.52 -27.58 -31.23
N LEU A 71 -12.36 -28.41 -31.85
CA LEU A 71 -13.20 -29.39 -31.14
C LEU A 71 -12.37 -30.37 -30.29
N ARG A 72 -11.09 -30.59 -30.64
CA ARG A 72 -10.15 -31.44 -29.89
C ARG A 72 -9.82 -30.89 -28.50
N ASN A 73 -10.03 -29.60 -28.25
CA ASN A 73 -9.79 -28.96 -26.96
C ASN A 73 -11.02 -29.01 -26.03
N ASP A 74 -12.14 -29.59 -26.47
CA ASP A 74 -13.36 -29.64 -25.66
C ASP A 74 -13.13 -30.37 -24.32
N GLY A 75 -13.64 -29.78 -23.24
CA GLY A 75 -13.45 -30.26 -21.86
C GLY A 75 -12.03 -30.15 -21.30
N ARG A 76 -11.07 -29.49 -21.98
CA ARG A 76 -9.70 -29.31 -21.49
C ARG A 76 -9.46 -27.92 -20.92
N LEU A 77 -8.49 -27.81 -20.00
CA LEU A 77 -7.99 -26.51 -19.54
C LEU A 77 -7.12 -25.89 -20.64
N VAL A 78 -7.49 -24.69 -21.09
CA VAL A 78 -6.79 -23.98 -22.16
C VAL A 78 -6.21 -22.68 -21.64
N HIS A 79 -4.94 -22.41 -21.95
CA HIS A 79 -4.28 -21.13 -21.74
C HIS A 79 -4.15 -20.40 -23.08
N LEU A 80 -4.74 -19.22 -23.17
CA LEU A 80 -4.68 -18.36 -24.34
C LEU A 80 -3.74 -17.19 -24.03
N SER A 81 -2.74 -16.99 -24.88
CA SER A 81 -1.88 -15.82 -24.86
C SER A 81 -1.80 -15.22 -26.26
N GLY A 82 -1.62 -13.90 -26.31
CA GLY A 82 -1.56 -13.18 -27.58
C GLY A 82 -1.26 -11.71 -27.40
N ASP A 83 -0.94 -11.07 -28.51
CA ASP A 83 -0.71 -9.64 -28.55
C ASP A 83 -2.02 -8.89 -28.25
N LEU A 84 -1.93 -7.87 -27.40
CA LEU A 84 -3.03 -6.96 -27.18
C LEU A 84 -3.14 -5.99 -28.35
N ARG A 85 -4.17 -6.17 -29.19
CA ARG A 85 -4.40 -5.36 -30.39
C ARG A 85 -5.65 -4.49 -30.23
N THR A 86 -5.57 -3.24 -30.67
CA THR A 86 -6.73 -2.34 -30.77
C THR A 86 -7.17 -2.24 -32.23
N ALA A 87 -8.48 -2.25 -32.47
CA ALA A 87 -9.02 -2.10 -33.82
C ALA A 87 -8.78 -0.70 -34.41
N GLN A 88 -8.74 0.32 -33.54
CA GLN A 88 -8.55 1.72 -33.91
C GLN A 88 -7.40 2.34 -33.11
N PRO A 89 -6.68 3.32 -33.68
CA PRO A 89 -5.68 4.08 -32.94
C PRO A 89 -6.35 5.06 -31.97
N LEU A 90 -5.65 5.37 -30.88
CA LEU A 90 -6.01 6.47 -29.99
C LEU A 90 -5.44 7.78 -30.55
N HIS A 91 -6.24 8.83 -30.52
CA HIS A 91 -5.91 10.13 -31.09
C HIS A 91 -6.01 11.25 -30.05
N ASP A 92 -4.94 12.04 -29.87
CA ASP A 92 -4.98 13.31 -29.15
C ASP A 92 -5.08 14.47 -30.15
N PRO A 93 -6.27 15.09 -30.31
CA PRO A 93 -6.48 16.15 -31.29
C PRO A 93 -5.71 17.43 -30.98
N ASN A 94 -5.30 17.67 -29.73
CA ASN A 94 -4.60 18.91 -29.36
C ASN A 94 -3.15 18.93 -29.86
N TYR A 95 -2.55 17.75 -30.01
CA TYR A 95 -1.14 17.57 -30.38
C TYR A 95 -0.96 16.80 -31.68
N SER A 96 -2.06 16.45 -32.37
CA SER A 96 -2.04 15.65 -33.61
C SER A 96 -1.29 14.32 -33.45
N VAL A 97 -1.37 13.71 -32.27
CA VAL A 97 -0.75 12.41 -31.97
C VAL A 97 -1.77 11.31 -32.25
N SER A 98 -1.36 10.31 -33.04
CA SER A 98 -2.15 9.11 -33.32
C SER A 98 -1.29 7.88 -33.08
N VAL A 99 -1.73 6.99 -32.19
CA VAL A 99 -0.96 5.78 -31.83
C VAL A 99 -1.89 4.59 -31.65
N HIS A 100 -1.48 3.44 -32.19
CA HIS A 100 -2.12 2.16 -31.87
C HIS A 100 -1.66 1.68 -30.51
N ALA A 101 -2.42 2.04 -29.47
CA ALA A 101 -2.16 1.66 -28.09
C ALA A 101 -3.47 1.45 -27.34
N VAL A 102 -3.43 0.70 -26.24
CA VAL A 102 -4.60 0.47 -25.38
C VAL A 102 -4.92 1.63 -24.44
N LYS A 103 -3.92 2.44 -24.14
CA LYS A 103 -4.05 3.62 -23.28
C LYS A 103 -3.09 4.69 -23.76
N LEU A 104 -3.62 5.87 -24.00
CA LEU A 104 -2.85 7.09 -24.22
C LEU A 104 -3.00 7.95 -22.98
N GLN A 105 -1.89 8.18 -22.26
CA GLN A 105 -1.86 9.05 -21.10
C GLN A 105 -1.07 10.30 -21.44
N ARG A 106 -1.72 11.46 -21.35
CA ARG A 106 -1.06 12.75 -21.50
C ARG A 106 -0.62 13.25 -20.13
N GLN A 107 0.67 13.53 -19.98
CA GLN A 107 1.23 14.27 -18.86
C GLN A 107 1.68 15.63 -19.39
N VAL A 108 1.07 16.69 -18.87
CA VAL A 108 1.44 18.07 -19.20
C VAL A 108 2.05 18.68 -17.95
N GLU A 109 3.18 19.34 -18.12
CA GLU A 109 3.86 20.08 -17.07
C GLU A 109 4.07 21.53 -17.52
N MET A 110 4.06 22.43 -16.56
CA MET A 110 4.29 23.85 -16.77
C MET A 110 5.59 24.23 -16.09
N TYR A 111 6.46 24.92 -16.82
CA TYR A 111 7.65 25.53 -16.23
C TYR A 111 7.24 26.83 -15.55
N GLN A 112 7.21 26.80 -14.22
CA GLN A 112 6.60 27.85 -13.42
C GLN A 112 7.39 28.09 -12.13
N TRP A 113 7.22 29.25 -11.52
CA TRP A 113 7.80 29.60 -10.24
C TRP A 113 7.19 28.75 -9.11
N VAL A 114 8.06 28.31 -8.20
CA VAL A 114 7.74 27.63 -6.96
C VAL A 114 8.38 28.41 -5.82
N GLU A 115 7.58 28.77 -4.82
CA GLU A 115 8.05 29.35 -3.57
C GLU A 115 8.31 28.25 -2.54
N TYR A 116 9.45 28.34 -1.89
CA TYR A 116 9.85 27.49 -0.78
C TYR A 116 10.00 28.35 0.48
N SER A 117 9.35 27.95 1.56
CA SER A 117 9.44 28.61 2.87
C SER A 117 10.22 27.75 3.85
N ASP A 118 11.26 28.30 4.46
CA ASP A 118 11.99 27.69 5.58
C ASP A 118 11.81 28.53 6.84
N SER A 119 11.27 27.95 7.90
CA SER A 119 11.01 28.65 9.17
C SER A 119 11.92 28.12 10.27
N ARG A 120 12.64 29.03 10.94
CA ARG A 120 13.49 28.72 12.10
C ARG A 120 13.07 29.53 13.32
N THR A 121 13.04 28.90 14.48
CA THR A 121 12.80 29.58 15.75
C THR A 121 14.13 29.91 16.42
N VAL A 122 14.38 31.19 16.65
CA VAL A 122 15.57 31.70 17.32
C VAL A 122 15.16 32.31 18.66
N GLU A 123 15.87 31.95 19.73
CA GLU A 123 15.72 32.60 21.03
C GLU A 123 16.68 33.78 21.12
N GLU A 124 16.14 34.98 21.27
CA GLU A 124 16.91 36.21 21.40
C GLU A 124 16.39 36.96 22.63
N ASN A 125 17.28 37.24 23.59
CA ASN A 125 16.96 37.94 24.84
C ASN A 125 15.81 37.31 25.67
N GLY A 126 15.61 36.00 25.58
CA GLY A 126 14.57 35.27 26.31
C GLY A 126 13.20 35.23 25.61
N GLU A 127 13.06 35.87 24.45
CA GLU A 127 11.87 35.79 23.60
C GLU A 127 12.11 34.84 22.41
N LYS A 128 11.11 34.01 22.09
CA LYS A 128 11.14 33.13 20.92
C LYS A 128 10.64 33.90 19.69
N LYS A 129 11.48 34.10 18.70
CA LYS A 129 11.12 34.67 17.39
C LYS A 129 11.13 33.58 16.33
N THR A 130 10.16 33.61 15.42
CA THR A 130 10.16 32.72 14.24
C THR A 130 10.56 33.54 13.03
N GLU A 131 11.67 33.20 12.41
CA GLU A 131 12.13 33.79 11.15
C GLU A 131 11.76 32.84 10.02
N THR A 132 11.04 33.34 9.01
CA THR A 132 10.72 32.57 7.79
C THR A 132 11.49 33.18 6.62
N THR A 133 12.22 32.34 5.89
CA THR A 133 12.96 32.71 4.68
C THR A 133 12.27 32.09 3.48
N TYR A 134 11.95 32.91 2.49
CA TYR A 134 11.38 32.46 1.22
C TYR A 134 12.45 32.38 0.14
N SER A 135 12.40 31.33 -0.67
CA SER A 135 13.26 31.16 -1.85
C SER A 135 12.43 30.74 -3.05
N TYR A 136 12.86 31.13 -4.24
CA TYR A 136 12.09 30.96 -5.47
C TYR A 136 12.92 30.23 -6.53
N ASN A 137 12.33 29.23 -7.16
CA ASN A 137 12.95 28.53 -8.28
C ASN A 137 11.90 28.21 -9.35
N THR A 138 12.33 28.11 -10.61
CA THR A 138 11.47 27.67 -11.71
C THR A 138 11.61 26.17 -11.92
N GLU A 139 10.48 25.48 -11.89
CA GLU A 139 10.44 24.01 -11.97
C GLU A 139 9.28 23.56 -12.85
N TRP A 140 9.40 22.35 -13.40
CA TRP A 140 8.31 21.68 -14.08
C TRP A 140 7.33 21.13 -13.04
N ARG A 141 6.07 21.55 -13.11
CA ARG A 141 4.99 21.07 -12.23
C ARG A 141 3.77 20.69 -13.07
N SER A 142 3.13 19.58 -12.71
CA SER A 142 1.90 19.10 -13.36
C SER A 142 0.66 19.92 -12.97
N GLU A 143 0.72 20.63 -11.85
CA GLU A 143 -0.37 21.45 -11.31
C GLU A 143 -0.02 22.94 -11.40
N VAL A 144 -1.02 23.78 -11.64
CA VAL A 144 -0.85 25.24 -11.66
C VAL A 144 -0.63 25.75 -10.24
N ILE A 145 0.50 26.41 -10.00
CA ILE A 145 0.78 27.10 -8.73
C ILE A 145 0.37 28.57 -8.86
N SER A 146 -0.61 28.97 -8.06
CA SER A 146 -1.06 30.37 -7.99
C SER A 146 0.00 31.24 -7.32
N SER A 147 0.67 32.09 -8.12
CA SER A 147 1.66 33.05 -7.61
C SER A 147 1.06 34.16 -6.74
N ARG A 148 -0.27 34.27 -6.64
CA ARG A 148 -0.96 35.27 -5.78
C ARG A 148 -0.74 35.05 -4.29
N HIS A 149 -0.32 33.85 -3.92
CA HIS A 149 -0.05 33.46 -2.54
C HIS A 149 1.43 33.48 -2.20
N PHE A 150 2.28 33.90 -3.15
CA PHE A 150 3.69 34.09 -2.88
C PHE A 150 3.89 35.32 -2.00
N ASP A 151 4.84 35.25 -1.07
CA ASP A 151 5.30 36.35 -0.23
C ASP A 151 5.81 37.51 -1.11
N GLN A 152 6.50 37.18 -2.21
CA GLN A 152 6.91 38.13 -3.24
C GLN A 152 6.43 37.72 -4.63
N GLU A 153 5.20 38.12 -4.99
CA GLU A 153 4.61 37.90 -6.32
C GLU A 153 5.35 38.66 -7.44
N VAL A 154 5.83 39.89 -7.17
CA VAL A 154 6.48 40.74 -8.18
C VAL A 154 7.80 40.12 -8.61
N GLY A 155 7.87 39.68 -9.87
CA GLY A 155 9.02 38.97 -10.45
C GLY A 155 8.84 37.44 -10.54
N HIS A 156 7.83 36.89 -9.85
CA HIS A 156 7.54 35.45 -9.80
C HIS A 156 6.10 35.13 -10.26
N MET A 157 5.65 35.78 -11.34
CA MET A 157 4.29 35.58 -11.84
C MET A 157 4.17 34.30 -12.67
N ASN A 158 3.19 33.46 -12.30
CA ASN A 158 2.86 32.25 -13.05
C ASN A 158 1.66 32.47 -14.00
N PRO A 159 1.54 31.63 -15.06
CA PRO A 159 0.35 31.59 -15.89
C PRO A 159 -0.91 31.28 -15.06
N ARG A 160 -2.06 31.81 -15.51
CA ARG A 160 -3.37 31.63 -14.86
C ARG A 160 -4.25 30.67 -15.64
#